data_AF-A0A7S2CLC0-F1
#
_entry.id   AF-A0A7S2CLC0-F1
#
_cell.length_a   1.000
_cell.length_b   1.000
_cell.length_c   1.000
_cell.angle_alpha   90.00
_cell.angle_beta   90.00
_cell.angle_gamma   90.00
#
_symmetry.space_group_name_H-M   'P 1'
#
loop_
_entity.id
_entity.type
_entity.pdbx_description
1 polymer ?
#
loop_
_entity_poly.entity_id
_entity_poly.type
_entity_poly.pdbx_seq_one_letter_code
_entity_poly.pdbx_strand_id
1 'polypeptide(L)'
;KASRIYATYESSISISYAYISLIKYTILLTLVGHWMACMWIMTGRFQPRKSYTWLDSLAETYYCDQSDDNPCPLVARDALTPSNMYAAAIYWSITTITSVGYGDISPRNGDEMLICTFYIMLGSCIWAYIIGNVCGIMSTLDVEGIEHNQTMDALNVFVHDRGFDQTLCRR
;
A
#
# COMPACT_ATOMS: atom_id res chain seq x y z
N LYS A 1 -21.43 31.50 10.50
CA LYS A 1 -20.05 32.04 10.57
C LYS A 1 -19.00 31.02 10.11
N ALA A 2 -19.13 29.73 10.46
CA ALA A 2 -18.28 28.67 9.90
C ALA A 2 -18.37 28.54 8.37
N SER A 3 -19.56 28.66 7.75
CA SER A 3 -19.69 28.48 6.29
C SER A 3 -18.97 29.53 5.44
N ARG A 4 -18.85 30.78 5.91
CA ARG A 4 -18.06 31.82 5.22
C ARG A 4 -16.57 31.55 5.32
N ILE A 5 -16.10 31.00 6.45
CA ILE A 5 -14.68 30.64 6.61
C ILE A 5 -14.35 29.44 5.72
N TYR A 6 -15.24 28.45 5.63
CA TYR A 6 -15.11 27.33 4.68
C TYR A 6 -15.06 27.80 3.22
N ALA A 7 -15.96 28.70 2.81
CA ALA A 7 -15.97 29.22 1.43
C ALA A 7 -14.71 30.05 1.08
N THR A 8 -14.19 30.84 2.03
CA THR A 8 -12.94 31.59 1.80
C THR A 8 -11.72 30.66 1.76
N TYR A 9 -11.71 29.60 2.57
CA TYR A 9 -10.64 28.59 2.58
C TYR A 9 -10.65 27.73 1.31
N GLU A 10 -11.83 27.40 0.78
CA GLU A 10 -12.03 26.70 -0.49
C GLU A 10 -11.52 27.53 -1.69
N SER A 11 -11.61 28.86 -1.61
CA SER A 11 -11.06 29.77 -2.64
C SER A 11 -9.56 30.04 -2.54
N SER A 12 -8.96 29.95 -1.34
CA SER A 12 -7.52 30.21 -1.14
C SER A 12 -6.65 28.97 -1.27
N ILE A 13 -7.27 27.79 -1.33
CA ILE A 13 -6.62 26.50 -1.48
C ILE A 13 -7.09 25.92 -2.83
N SER A 14 -6.36 26.25 -3.89
CA SER A 14 -6.46 25.57 -5.19
C SER A 14 -5.85 24.15 -5.09
N ILE A 15 -6.29 23.35 -4.12
CA ILE A 15 -5.95 21.93 -4.09
C ILE A 15 -6.91 21.27 -5.07
N SER A 16 -6.38 20.81 -6.20
CA SER A 16 -7.16 20.03 -7.17
C SER A 16 -7.84 18.86 -6.45
N TYR A 17 -9.10 18.59 -6.80
CA TYR A 17 -9.92 17.51 -6.26
C TYR A 17 -9.20 16.15 -6.28
N ALA A 18 -8.29 15.96 -7.24
CA ALA A 18 -7.42 14.80 -7.32
C ALA A 18 -6.52 14.63 -6.08
N TYR A 19 -5.86 15.71 -5.62
CA TYR A 19 -4.98 15.66 -4.45
C TYR A 19 -5.76 15.35 -3.17
N ILE A 20 -6.96 15.92 -2.99
CA ILE A 20 -7.84 15.60 -1.85
C ILE A 20 -8.18 14.11 -1.86
N SER A 21 -8.50 13.57 -3.03
CA SER A 21 -8.84 12.16 -3.20
C SER A 21 -7.62 11.25 -2.95
N LEU A 22 -6.43 11.62 -3.41
CA LEU A 22 -5.19 10.89 -3.13
C LEU A 22 -4.86 10.88 -1.63
N ILE A 23 -4.97 12.03 -0.95
CA ILE A 23 -4.76 12.12 0.50
C ILE A 23 -5.75 11.22 1.24
N LYS A 24 -7.03 11.21 0.83
CA LYS A 24 -8.05 10.33 1.40
C LYS A 24 -7.66 8.85 1.28
N TYR A 25 -7.16 8.40 0.13
CA TYR A 25 -6.74 7.01 -0.06
C TYR A 25 -5.45 6.67 0.70
N THR A 26 -4.51 7.61 0.82
CA THR A 26 -3.32 7.45 1.67
C THR A 26 -3.69 7.30 3.13
N ILE A 27 -4.62 8.12 3.64
CA ILE A 27 -5.13 8.00 5.02
C ILE A 27 -5.88 6.68 5.22
N LEU A 28 -6.68 6.26 4.25
CA LEU A 28 -7.37 4.98 4.29
C LEU A 28 -6.37 3.81 4.38
N LEU A 29 -5.32 3.84 3.56
CA LEU A 29 -4.28 2.82 3.54
C LEU A 29 -3.55 2.72 4.89
N THR A 30 -3.20 3.85 5.51
CA THR A 30 -2.51 3.85 6.80
C THR A 30 -3.42 3.39 7.94
N LEU A 31 -4.71 3.76 7.94
CA LEU A 31 -5.69 3.30 8.93
C LEU A 31 -5.93 1.80 8.84
N VAL A 32 -6.18 1.28 7.63
CA VAL A 32 -6.36 -0.16 7.41
C VAL A 32 -5.08 -0.92 7.74
N GLY A 33 -3.92 -0.38 7.35
CA GLY A 33 -2.61 -0.95 7.71
C GLY A 33 -2.39 -1.03 9.22
N HIS A 34 -2.76 0.01 9.98
CA HIS A 34 -2.70 0.00 11.44
C HIS A 34 -3.64 -1.05 12.05
N TRP A 35 -4.88 -1.15 11.56
CA TRP A 35 -5.83 -2.16 12.04
C TRP A 35 -5.35 -3.58 11.77
N MET A 36 -4.90 -3.85 10.55
CA MET A 36 -4.32 -5.14 10.17
C MET A 36 -3.08 -5.47 11.02
N ALA A 37 -2.23 -4.49 11.30
CA ALA A 37 -1.04 -4.67 12.13
C ALA A 37 -1.39 -5.03 13.58
N CYS A 38 -2.31 -4.29 14.19
CA CYS A 38 -2.78 -4.59 15.55
C CYS A 38 -3.43 -5.98 15.63
N MET A 39 -4.22 -6.33 14.62
CA MET A 39 -4.83 -7.66 14.52
C MET A 39 -3.79 -8.76 14.31
N TRP A 40 -2.72 -8.52 13.55
CA TRP A 40 -1.62 -9.46 13.35
C TRP A 40 -0.76 -9.67 14.60
N ILE A 41 -0.52 -8.62 15.38
CA ILE A 41 0.08 -8.75 16.73
C ILE A 41 -0.83 -9.59 17.63
N MET A 42 -2.14 -9.39 17.52
CA MET A 42 -3.11 -10.11 18.31
C MET A 42 -3.08 -11.62 18.00
N THR A 43 -2.95 -12.04 16.73
CA THR A 43 -2.88 -13.48 16.38
C THR A 43 -1.71 -14.18 17.06
N GLY A 44 -0.51 -13.58 17.06
CA GLY A 44 0.67 -14.15 17.71
C GLY A 44 0.57 -14.17 19.24
N ARG A 45 -0.12 -13.19 19.85
CA ARG A 45 -0.28 -13.12 21.32
C ARG A 45 -1.38 -14.04 21.86
N PHE A 46 -2.43 -14.31 21.08
CA PHE A 46 -3.52 -15.18 21.51
C PHE A 46 -3.18 -16.67 21.48
N GLN A 47 -2.11 -17.05 20.78
CA GLN A 47 -1.71 -18.44 20.69
C GLN A 47 -0.98 -18.94 21.96
N PRO A 48 -1.18 -20.22 22.35
CA PRO A 48 -0.52 -20.80 23.51
C PRO A 48 0.99 -20.61 23.47
N ARG A 49 1.62 -20.48 24.64
CA ARG A 49 3.09 -20.34 24.76
C ARG A 49 3.89 -21.48 24.14
N LYS A 50 3.27 -22.66 23.98
CA LYS A 50 3.90 -23.84 23.36
C LYS A 50 3.88 -23.80 21.83
N SER A 51 3.04 -22.96 21.22
CA SER A 51 2.96 -22.84 19.76
C SER A 51 4.06 -21.89 19.28
N TYR A 52 4.80 -22.31 18.26
CA TYR A 52 5.74 -21.45 17.54
C TYR A 52 4.97 -20.52 16.60
N THR A 53 5.22 -19.22 16.73
CA THR A 53 4.46 -18.15 16.08
C THR A 53 5.35 -17.25 15.23
N TRP A 54 4.76 -16.37 14.43
CA TRP A 54 5.52 -15.36 13.70
C TRP A 54 6.33 -14.43 14.63
N LEU A 55 5.86 -14.19 15.87
CA LEU A 55 6.56 -13.38 16.88
C LEU A 55 7.83 -14.07 17.38
N ASP A 56 7.79 -15.39 17.55
CA ASP A 56 8.96 -16.17 17.97
C ASP A 56 10.02 -16.15 16.85
N SER A 57 9.60 -16.34 15.60
CA SER A 57 10.48 -16.22 14.43
C SER A 57 11.09 -14.82 14.27
N LEU A 58 10.31 -13.77 14.56
CA LEU A 58 10.79 -12.40 14.53
C LEU A 58 11.86 -12.15 15.61
N ALA A 59 11.62 -12.65 16.82
CA ALA A 59 12.58 -12.53 17.91
C ALA A 59 13.89 -13.27 17.64
N GLU A 60 13.82 -14.45 17.05
CA GLU A 60 15.02 -15.18 16.60
C GLU A 60 15.81 -14.33 15.60
N THR A 61 15.14 -13.67 14.65
CA THR A 61 15.81 -12.81 13.66
C THR A 61 16.52 -11.60 14.29
N TYR A 62 15.97 -11.03 15.36
CA TYR A 62 16.54 -9.83 16.00
C TYR A 62 17.60 -10.12 17.07
N TYR A 63 17.50 -11.25 17.78
CA TYR A 63 18.27 -11.50 19.00
C TYR A 63 19.09 -12.78 18.98
N CYS A 64 18.81 -13.72 18.08
CA CYS A 64 19.67 -14.88 17.91
C CYS A 64 20.80 -14.52 16.96
N ASP A 65 21.97 -14.30 17.55
CA ASP A 65 23.22 -14.39 16.82
C ASP A 65 23.68 -15.86 16.83
N GLN A 66 24.30 -16.32 15.74
CA GLN A 66 24.75 -17.70 15.56
C GLN A 66 26.07 -17.98 16.32
N SER A 67 26.36 -17.16 17.33
CA SER A 67 27.56 -17.24 18.18
C SER A 67 27.25 -18.06 19.44
N ASP A 68 28.12 -19.03 19.75
CA ASP A 68 27.98 -19.96 20.88
C ASP A 68 27.91 -19.27 22.26
N ASP A 69 28.23 -17.97 22.34
CA ASP A 69 28.24 -17.18 23.57
C ASP A 69 26.86 -16.65 23.99
N ASN A 70 25.86 -16.62 23.10
CA ASN A 70 24.51 -16.11 23.40
C ASN A 70 23.42 -17.08 22.90
N PRO A 71 23.09 -18.14 23.65
CA PRO A 71 22.01 -19.03 23.27
C PRO A 71 20.69 -18.27 23.16
N CYS A 72 19.96 -18.51 22.07
CA CYS A 72 18.64 -17.97 21.81
C CYS A 72 17.75 -18.04 23.07
N PRO A 73 17.12 -16.93 23.49
CA PRO A 73 16.22 -16.98 24.63
C PRO A 73 15.06 -17.93 24.32
N LEU A 74 14.91 -18.97 25.14
CA LEU A 74 13.88 -20.02 25.05
C LEU A 74 12.42 -19.50 25.04
N VAL A 75 12.19 -18.20 25.17
CA VAL A 75 10.90 -17.51 25.03
C VAL A 75 11.08 -16.25 24.19
N ALA A 76 11.38 -16.46 22.90
CA ALA A 76 11.81 -15.41 21.99
C ALA A 76 10.81 -14.24 21.91
N ARG A 77 9.49 -14.48 21.89
CA ARG A 77 8.48 -13.40 21.83
C ARG A 77 8.45 -12.41 23.01
N ASP A 78 8.84 -12.83 24.22
CA ASP A 78 8.81 -11.96 25.42
C ASP A 78 10.01 -10.99 25.45
N ALA A 79 11.06 -11.27 24.66
CA ALA A 79 12.22 -10.39 24.50
C ALA A 79 11.94 -9.19 23.56
N LEU A 80 10.86 -9.27 22.76
CA LEU A 80 10.57 -8.21 21.79
C LEU A 80 9.99 -6.97 22.46
N THR A 81 10.58 -5.81 22.17
CA THR A 81 10.01 -4.53 22.59
C THR A 81 8.72 -4.25 21.83
N PRO A 82 7.71 -3.59 22.45
CA PRO A 82 6.46 -3.26 21.77
C PRO A 82 6.65 -2.43 20.50
N SER A 83 7.67 -1.58 20.46
CA SER A 83 8.04 -0.78 19.28
C SER A 83 8.49 -1.66 18.11
N ASN A 84 9.34 -2.66 18.36
CA ASN A 84 9.86 -3.56 17.33
C ASN A 84 8.74 -4.46 16.79
N MET A 85 7.88 -4.98 17.68
CA MET A 85 6.70 -5.75 17.29
C MET A 85 5.79 -4.94 16.36
N TYR A 86 5.51 -3.69 16.74
CA TYR A 86 4.62 -2.83 15.98
C TYR A 86 5.19 -2.40 14.64
N ALA A 87 6.49 -2.06 14.59
CA ALA A 87 7.18 -1.72 13.35
C ALA A 87 7.13 -2.89 12.35
N ALA A 88 7.43 -4.10 12.82
CA ALA A 88 7.36 -5.31 12.02
C ALA A 88 5.93 -5.63 11.55
N ALA A 89 4.93 -5.47 12.42
CA ALA A 89 3.53 -5.72 12.08
C ALA A 89 2.97 -4.72 11.06
N ILE A 90 3.29 -3.43 11.18
CA ILE A 90 2.92 -2.41 10.18
C ILE A 90 3.59 -2.70 8.84
N TYR A 91 4.88 -3.01 8.86
CA TYR A 91 5.60 -3.38 7.66
C TYR A 91 4.97 -4.60 6.97
N TRP A 92 4.66 -5.66 7.72
CA TRP A 92 3.95 -6.83 7.22
C TRP A 92 2.58 -6.48 6.64
N SER A 93 1.82 -5.62 7.32
CA SER A 93 0.49 -5.21 6.89
C SER A 93 0.52 -4.40 5.60
N ILE A 94 1.43 -3.44 5.48
CA ILE A 94 1.57 -2.62 4.28
C ILE A 94 2.03 -3.47 3.10
N THR A 95 3.05 -4.31 3.28
CA THR A 95 3.56 -5.19 2.21
C THR A 95 2.54 -6.23 1.78
N THR A 96 1.68 -6.68 2.68
CA THR A 96 0.55 -7.58 2.37
C THR A 96 -0.55 -6.86 1.60
N ILE A 97 -1.00 -5.69 2.05
CA ILE A 97 -2.05 -4.91 1.37
C ILE A 97 -1.59 -4.49 -0.03
N THR A 98 -0.36 -4.01 -0.15
CA THR A 98 0.22 -3.58 -1.43
C THR A 98 0.67 -4.74 -2.31
N SER A 99 0.43 -5.99 -1.90
CA SER A 99 0.79 -7.21 -2.64
C SER A 99 2.30 -7.36 -2.95
N VAL A 100 3.17 -6.70 -2.19
CA VAL A 100 4.63 -6.81 -2.34
C VAL A 100 5.12 -8.14 -1.77
N GLY A 101 4.73 -8.46 -0.53
CA GLY A 101 4.92 -9.78 0.09
C GLY A 101 6.34 -10.35 0.06
N TYR A 102 7.31 -9.67 0.69
CA TYR A 102 8.71 -10.14 0.73
C TYR A 102 8.92 -11.53 1.37
N GLY A 103 8.03 -11.93 2.29
CA GLY A 103 8.02 -13.27 2.89
C GLY A 103 8.95 -13.44 4.11
N ASP A 104 9.62 -12.37 4.52
CA ASP A 104 10.42 -12.29 5.74
C ASP A 104 9.59 -12.47 7.02
N ILE A 105 8.37 -11.93 7.04
CA ILE A 105 7.36 -12.21 8.07
C ILE A 105 6.26 -13.08 7.46
N SER A 106 6.15 -14.31 7.95
CA SER A 106 5.21 -15.31 7.44
C SER A 106 4.55 -16.08 8.59
N PRO A 107 3.31 -16.60 8.39
CA PRO A 107 2.65 -17.47 9.36
C PRO A 107 3.50 -18.72 9.61
N ARG A 108 3.61 -19.14 10.87
CA ARG A 108 4.41 -20.29 11.32
C ARG A 108 3.57 -21.50 11.74
N ASN A 109 2.26 -21.34 11.82
CA ASN A 109 1.33 -22.42 12.16
C ASN A 109 0.02 -22.34 11.35
N GLY A 110 -0.76 -23.42 11.39
CA GLY A 110 -1.99 -23.56 10.59
C GLY A 110 -3.03 -22.47 10.89
N ASP A 111 -3.17 -22.08 12.15
CA ASP A 111 -4.12 -21.05 12.56
C ASP A 111 -3.72 -19.66 12.03
N GLU A 112 -2.44 -19.30 12.15
CA GLU A 112 -1.89 -18.08 11.56
C GLU A 112 -2.03 -18.08 10.04
N MET A 113 -1.86 -19.23 9.39
CA MET A 113 -1.99 -19.37 7.94
C MET A 113 -3.43 -19.15 7.46
N LEU A 114 -4.42 -19.65 8.20
CA LEU A 114 -5.83 -19.42 7.90
C LEU A 114 -6.19 -17.94 8.04
N ILE A 115 -5.77 -17.31 9.15
CA ILE A 115 -6.04 -15.88 9.40
C ILE A 115 -5.30 -14.99 8.38
N CYS A 116 -4.04 -15.31 8.08
CA CYS A 116 -3.23 -14.63 7.07
C CYS A 116 -3.91 -14.68 5.69
N THR A 117 -4.44 -15.84 5.30
CA THR A 117 -5.16 -16.00 4.02
C THR A 117 -6.39 -15.10 3.95
N PHE A 118 -7.16 -15.01 5.05
CA PHE A 118 -8.29 -14.09 5.14
C PHE A 118 -7.86 -12.61 5.02
N TYR A 119 -6.76 -12.23 5.66
CA TYR A 119 -6.20 -10.87 5.57
C TYR A 119 -5.69 -10.53 4.18
N ILE A 120 -5.04 -11.46 3.48
CA ILE A 120 -4.62 -11.27 2.09
C ILE A 120 -5.83 -11.04 1.19
N MET A 121 -6.90 -11.84 1.35
CA MET A 121 -8.12 -11.68 0.57
C MET A 121 -8.75 -10.30 0.77
N LEU A 122 -8.93 -9.86 2.03
CA LEU A 122 -9.47 -8.53 2.33
C LEU A 122 -8.55 -7.39 1.86
N GLY A 123 -7.25 -7.51 2.10
CA GLY A 123 -6.25 -6.53 1.69
C GLY A 123 -6.22 -6.35 0.18
N SER A 124 -6.30 -7.44 -0.58
CA SER A 124 -6.32 -7.41 -2.05
C SER A 124 -7.55 -6.69 -2.61
N CYS A 125 -8.74 -6.89 -2.01
CA CYS A 125 -9.95 -6.18 -2.40
C CYS A 125 -9.83 -4.67 -2.17
N ILE A 126 -9.29 -4.27 -1.02
CA ILE A 126 -9.07 -2.85 -0.68
C ILE A 126 -8.04 -2.23 -1.63
N TRP A 127 -6.95 -2.93 -1.91
CA TRP A 127 -5.91 -2.46 -2.81
C TRP A 127 -6.39 -2.30 -4.26
N ALA A 128 -7.15 -3.27 -4.76
CA ALA A 128 -7.78 -3.18 -6.08
C ALA A 128 -8.74 -1.98 -6.18
N TYR A 129 -9.53 -1.73 -5.13
CA TYR A 129 -10.39 -0.55 -5.06
C TYR A 129 -9.58 0.76 -5.09
N ILE A 130 -8.49 0.87 -4.32
CA ILE A 130 -7.65 2.06 -4.30
C ILE A 130 -7.03 2.29 -5.68
N ILE A 131 -6.42 1.27 -6.29
CA ILE A 131 -5.81 1.39 -7.62
C ILE A 131 -6.85 1.84 -8.65
N GLY A 132 -8.04 1.21 -8.67
CA GLY A 132 -9.09 1.57 -9.62
C GLY A 132 -9.51 3.04 -9.53
N ASN A 133 -9.65 3.57 -8.30
CA ASN A 133 -9.96 4.98 -8.10
C ASN A 133 -8.80 5.91 -8.48
N VAL A 134 -7.57 5.53 -8.19
CA VAL A 134 -6.37 6.33 -8.56
C VAL A 134 -6.22 6.40 -10.07
N CYS A 135 -6.38 5.28 -10.79
CA CYS A 135 -6.38 5.26 -12.26
C CYS A 135 -7.51 6.13 -12.84
N GLY A 136 -8.71 6.09 -12.25
CA GLY A 136 -9.82 6.95 -12.65
C GLY A 136 -9.46 8.44 -12.52
N ILE A 137 -8.88 8.84 -11.39
CA ILE A 137 -8.43 10.23 -11.18
C ILE A 137 -7.33 10.61 -12.19
N MET A 138 -6.33 9.75 -12.39
CA MET A 138 -5.24 10.01 -13.32
C MET A 138 -5.74 10.26 -14.74
N SER A 139 -6.75 9.50 -15.20
CA SER A 139 -7.35 9.71 -16.51
C SER A 139 -8.03 11.07 -16.68
N THR A 140 -8.51 11.66 -15.59
CA THR A 140 -9.14 12.99 -15.60
C THR A 140 -8.15 14.15 -15.46
N LEU A 141 -6.93 13.89 -14.97
CA LEU A 141 -5.89 14.90 -14.83
C LEU A 141 -5.18 15.22 -16.15
N ASP A 142 -5.08 14.23 -17.05
CA ASP A 142 -4.35 14.34 -18.32
C ASP A 142 -5.27 14.46 -19.54
N VAL A 143 -6.47 15.05 -19.38
CA VAL A 143 -7.44 15.15 -20.48
C VAL A 143 -6.90 16.00 -21.63
N GLU A 144 -6.26 17.13 -21.33
CA GLU A 144 -5.70 18.04 -22.36
C GLU A 144 -4.54 17.40 -23.13
N GLY A 145 -3.65 16.67 -22.43
CA GLY A 145 -2.55 15.95 -23.06
C GLY A 145 -3.03 14.80 -23.94
N ILE A 146 -4.02 14.04 -23.46
CA ILE A 146 -4.67 12.97 -24.22
C ILE A 146 -5.35 13.53 -25.47
N GLU A 147 -6.11 14.62 -25.37
CA GLU A 147 -6.80 15.25 -26.51
C GLU A 147 -5.81 15.81 -27.55
N HIS A 148 -4.72 16.43 -27.09
CA HIS A 148 -3.65 16.90 -27.97
C HIS A 148 -3.02 15.76 -28.77
N ASN A 149 -2.67 14.66 -28.09
CA ASN A 149 -2.08 13.48 -28.73
C ASN A 149 -3.06 12.83 -29.71
N GLN A 150 -4.34 12.70 -29.34
CA GLN A 150 -5.38 12.17 -30.23
C GLN A 150 -5.55 13.01 -31.50
N THR A 151 -5.50 14.34 -31.37
CA THR A 151 -5.58 15.26 -32.51
C THR A 151 -4.37 15.12 -33.42
N MET A 152 -3.16 15.04 -32.85
CA MET A 152 -1.93 14.83 -33.61
C MET A 152 -1.94 13.49 -34.36
N ASP A 153 -2.43 12.41 -33.73
CA ASP A 153 -2.57 11.11 -34.38
C ASP A 153 -3.56 11.14 -35.55
N ALA A 154 -4.71 11.80 -35.37
CA ALA A 154 -5.69 11.96 -36.44
C ALA A 154 -5.13 12.74 -37.64
N LEU A 155 -4.33 13.79 -37.38
CA LEU A 155 -3.64 14.55 -38.42
C LEU A 155 -2.60 13.69 -39.16
N ASN A 156 -1.80 12.91 -38.43
CA ASN A 156 -0.81 12.01 -39.02
C ASN A 156 -1.46 10.97 -39.95
N VAL A 157 -2.61 10.40 -39.54
CA VAL A 157 -3.39 9.48 -40.38
C VAL A 157 -3.91 10.20 -41.63
N PHE A 158 -4.48 11.39 -41.49
CA PHE A 158 -4.97 12.17 -42.63
C PHE A 158 -3.88 12.49 -43.65
N VAL A 159 -2.68 12.87 -43.17
CA VAL A 159 -1.50 13.16 -43.99
C VAL A 159 -1.08 11.93 -44.79
N HIS A 160 -1.03 10.78 -44.13
CA HIS A 160 -0.66 9.50 -44.76
C HIS A 160 -1.65 9.10 -45.85
N ASP A 161 -2.96 9.14 -45.56
CA ASP A 161 -4.01 8.76 -46.50
C ASP A 161 -4.05 9.64 -47.76
N ARG A 162 -3.66 10.91 -47.64
CA ARG A 162 -3.63 11.86 -48.76
C ARG A 162 -2.30 11.88 -49.53
N GLY A 163 -1.30 11.12 -49.09
CA GLY A 163 0.01 11.03 -49.75
C GLY A 163 0.81 12.33 -49.72
N PHE A 164 0.64 13.18 -48.68
CA PHE A 164 1.40 14.41 -48.54
C PHE A 164 2.86 14.13 -48.17
N ASP A 165 3.79 14.90 -48.75
CA ASP A 165 5.22 14.80 -48.45
C ASP A 165 5.51 15.25 -47.00
N GLN A 166 6.27 14.45 -46.25
CA GLN A 166 6.53 14.65 -44.80
C GLN A 166 7.20 16.00 -44.49
N THR A 167 7.84 16.62 -45.48
CA THR A 167 8.51 17.92 -45.37
C THR A 167 7.56 19.09 -45.11
N LEU A 168 6.28 18.98 -45.51
CA LEU A 168 5.24 19.99 -45.25
C LEU A 168 4.59 19.85 -43.87
N CYS A 169 4.64 18.66 -43.26
CA CYS A 169 3.97 18.36 -41.97
C CYS A 169 4.75 18.80 -40.73
N ARG A 170 5.97 19.33 -40.90
CA ARG A 170 6.84 19.74 -39.80
C ARG A 170 6.67 21.23 -39.43
N ARG A 171 5.83 21.98 -40.15
CA ARG A 171 5.51 23.39 -39.92
C ARG A 171 4.10 23.53 -39.37
#